data_AF-A0A7L1N3Y7-F1
#
_entry.id   AF-A0A7L1N3Y7-F1
#
_cell.length_a   1.000
_cell.length_b   1.000
_cell.length_c   1.000
_cell.angle_alpha   90.00
_cell.angle_beta   90.00
_cell.angle_gamma   90.00
#
_symmetry.space_group_name_H-M   'P 1'
#
loop_
_entity.id
_entity.type
_entity.pdbx_description
1 polymer ?
#
loop_
_entity_poly.entity_id
_entity_poly.type
_entity_poly.pdbx_seq_one_letter_code
_entity_poly.pdbx_strand_id
1 'polypeptide(L)'
;LPATCHIGGRIPPKDVWDYVAKLKSLNSQELCLIRFHPVTEDDVGYACLYSYFASRDRFGVITNTNRKIKDLYLIPLSSQDPVPPELLPFAGPG
;
A
#
# COMPACT_ATOMS: atom_id res chain seq x y z
N LEU A 1 -0.37 -3.44 -13.22
CA LEU A 1 0.80 -3.30 -12.32
C LEU A 1 2.05 -3.74 -13.08
N PRO A 2 3.25 -3.24 -12.75
CA PRO A 2 4.50 -3.71 -13.36
C PRO A 2 4.80 -5.17 -12.97
N ALA A 3 5.62 -5.87 -13.76
CA ALA A 3 6.02 -7.26 -13.46
C ALA A 3 6.88 -7.38 -12.18
N THR A 4 7.64 -6.32 -11.89
CA THR A 4 8.42 -6.17 -10.65
C THR A 4 8.11 -4.81 -10.07
N CYS A 5 7.77 -4.70 -8.78
CA CYS A 5 7.59 -3.41 -8.12
C CYS A 5 8.91 -2.94 -7.51
N HIS A 6 9.43 -1.78 -7.93
CA HIS A 6 10.64 -1.19 -7.39
C HIS A 6 10.30 -0.19 -6.30
N ILE A 7 10.75 -0.48 -5.07
CA ILE A 7 10.59 0.42 -3.94
C ILE A 7 11.67 1.51 -4.05
N GLY A 8 11.26 2.73 -4.37
CA GLY A 8 12.17 3.86 -4.51
C GLY A 8 12.29 4.73 -3.25
N GLY A 9 11.48 4.47 -2.22
CA GLY A 9 11.54 5.25 -0.99
C GLY A 9 10.54 4.86 0.08
N ARG A 10 10.45 5.72 1.09
CA ARG A 10 9.56 5.61 2.24
C ARG A 10 8.78 6.91 2.43
N ILE A 11 7.55 6.80 2.92
CA ILE A 11 6.69 7.94 3.24
C ILE A 11 5.98 7.73 4.59
N PRO A 12 5.76 8.78 5.40
CA PRO A 12 4.94 8.69 6.61
C PRO A 12 3.50 8.27 6.31
N PRO A 13 2.86 7.42 7.14
CA PRO A 13 1.47 7.03 6.97
C PRO A 13 0.52 8.22 6.89
N LYS A 14 0.72 9.23 7.74
CA LYS A 14 -0.10 10.45 7.78
C LYS A 14 -0.22 11.11 6.40
N ASP A 15 0.89 11.29 5.69
CA ASP A 15 0.90 11.96 4.39
C ASP A 15 0.10 11.17 3.35
N VAL A 16 0.15 9.84 3.42
CA VAL A 16 -0.63 8.95 2.54
C VAL A 16 -2.11 9.01 2.90
N TRP A 17 -2.46 8.99 4.17
CA TRP A 17 -3.86 9.06 4.63
C TRP A 17 -4.53 10.39 4.31
N ASP A 18 -3.83 11.50 4.54
CA ASP A 18 -4.29 12.84 4.16
C ASP A 18 -4.51 12.92 2.63
N TYR A 19 -3.62 12.29 1.84
CA TYR A 19 -3.76 12.22 0.40
C TYR A 19 -4.95 11.35 -0.03
N VAL A 20 -5.13 10.16 0.55
CA VAL A 20 -6.27 9.27 0.25
C VAL A 20 -7.60 9.95 0.58
N ALA A 21 -7.69 10.66 1.70
CA ALA A 21 -8.87 11.45 2.05
C ALA A 21 -9.19 12.51 0.99
N LYS A 22 -8.17 13.20 0.48
CA LYS A 22 -8.32 14.14 -0.63
C LYS A 22 -8.74 13.44 -1.92
N LEU A 23 -8.15 12.29 -2.26
CA LEU A 23 -8.49 11.52 -3.46
C LEU A 23 -9.96 11.09 -3.47
N LYS A 24 -10.50 10.64 -2.33
CA LYS A 24 -11.91 10.27 -2.22
C LYS A 24 -12.88 11.42 -2.53
N SER A 25 -12.44 12.68 -2.39
CA SER A 25 -13.25 13.85 -2.76
C SER A 25 -13.18 14.20 -4.25
N LEU A 26 -12.25 13.60 -5.00
CA LEU A 26 -12.04 13.86 -6.43
C LEU A 26 -12.77 12.82 -7.29
N ASN A 27 -13.71 13.27 -8.12
CA ASN A 27 -14.50 12.38 -9.00
C ASN A 27 -13.69 11.78 -10.18
N SER A 28 -12.44 12.19 -10.38
CA SER A 28 -11.61 11.79 -11.54
C SER A 28 -10.47 10.85 -11.18
N GLN A 29 -10.39 10.39 -9.92
CA GLN A 29 -9.36 9.47 -9.47
C GLN A 29 -9.98 8.21 -8.89
N GLU A 30 -9.42 7.06 -9.26
CA GLU A 30 -9.82 5.77 -8.74
C GLU A 30 -8.83 5.30 -7.68
N LEU A 31 -9.35 4.80 -6.56
CA LEU A 31 -8.55 4.17 -5.50
C LEU A 31 -8.73 2.66 -5.60
N CYS A 32 -7.62 1.92 -5.65
CA CYS A 32 -7.62 0.46 -5.72
C CYS A 32 -6.75 -0.10 -4.59
N LEU A 33 -7.29 -1.07 -3.86
CA LEU A 33 -6.56 -1.80 -2.81
C LEU A 33 -6.30 -3.23 -3.28
N ILE A 34 -5.05 -3.68 -3.12
CA ILE A 34 -4.64 -5.05 -3.42
C ILE A 34 -3.86 -5.64 -2.24
N ARG A 35 -3.98 -6.95 -2.05
CA ARG A 35 -3.25 -7.69 -1.02
C ARG A 35 -2.22 -8.61 -1.66
N PHE A 36 -0.95 -8.35 -1.40
CA PHE A 36 0.12 -9.26 -1.81
C PHE A 36 0.15 -10.48 -0.91
N HIS A 37 0.33 -11.65 -1.53
CA HIS A 37 0.65 -12.88 -0.82
C HIS A 37 2.00 -13.38 -1.32
N PRO A 38 2.87 -13.87 -0.43
CA PRO A 38 4.04 -14.58 -0.88
C PRO A 38 3.58 -15.88 -1.58
N VAL A 39 4.36 -16.33 -2.58
CA VAL A 39 4.06 -17.57 -3.30
C VAL A 39 4.24 -18.79 -2.39
N THR A 40 5.18 -18.70 -1.45
CA THR A 40 5.46 -19.71 -0.43
C THR A 40 5.30 -19.11 0.95
N GLU A 41 4.74 -19.85 1.90
CA GLU A 41 4.46 -19.35 3.26
C GLU A 41 5.74 -18.89 3.99
N ASP A 42 6.86 -19.56 3.75
CA ASP A 42 8.16 -19.28 4.40
C ASP A 42 9.00 -18.22 3.67
N ASP A 43 8.39 -17.32 2.90
CA ASP A 43 9.12 -16.26 2.22
C ASP A 43 9.68 -15.23 3.21
N VAL A 44 10.93 -15.46 3.60
CA VAL A 44 11.69 -14.58 4.50
C VAL A 44 11.81 -13.16 3.93
N GLY A 45 11.84 -13.01 2.60
CA GLY A 45 11.89 -11.70 1.94
C GLY A 45 10.62 -10.90 2.19
N TYR A 46 9.45 -11.53 2.05
CA TYR A 46 8.17 -10.93 2.36
C TYR A 46 8.06 -10.52 3.84
N ALA A 47 8.45 -11.41 4.76
CA ALA A 47 8.44 -11.14 6.19
C ALA A 47 9.42 -10.00 6.59
N CYS A 48 10.62 -9.99 6.01
CA CYS A 48 11.60 -8.92 6.19
C CYS A 48 11.07 -7.58 5.68
N LEU A 49 10.41 -7.58 4.52
CA LEU A 49 9.86 -6.38 3.92
C LEU A 49 8.75 -5.76 4.77
N TYR A 50 7.81 -6.60 5.25
CA TYR A 50 6.80 -6.17 6.22
C TYR A 50 7.45 -5.55 7.45
N SER A 51 8.38 -6.28 8.08
CA SER A 51 9.05 -5.86 9.31
C SER A 51 9.83 -4.55 9.13
N TYR A 52 10.47 -4.36 7.97
CA TYR A 52 11.24 -3.16 7.66
C TYR A 52 10.39 -1.88 7.73
N PHE A 53 9.20 -1.92 7.14
CA PHE A 53 8.28 -0.79 7.09
C PHE A 53 7.51 -0.62 8.41
N ALA A 54 6.99 -1.73 8.96
CA ALA A 54 6.24 -1.73 10.22
C ALA A 54 7.07 -1.16 11.38
N SER A 55 8.32 -1.62 11.54
CA SER A 55 9.19 -1.19 12.65
C SER A 55 9.61 0.29 12.57
N ARG A 56 9.35 0.95 11.44
CA ARG A 56 9.74 2.35 11.18
C ARG A 56 8.55 3.28 11.08
N ASP A 57 7.33 2.75 11.18
CA ASP A 57 6.09 3.49 10.94
C ASP A 57 6.15 4.25 9.60
N ARG A 58 6.46 3.52 8.52
CA ARG A 58 6.59 4.07 7.16
C ARG A 58 5.94 3.16 6.14
N PHE A 59 5.39 3.74 5.09
CA PHE A 59 4.93 3.00 3.91
C PHE A 59 6.00 3.00 2.83
N GLY A 60 6.00 1.96 1.99
CA GLY A 60 6.86 1.87 0.82
C GLY A 60 6.28 2.66 -0.35
N VAL A 61 7.14 3.36 -1.10
CA VAL A 61 6.75 4.07 -2.32
C VAL A 61 7.27 3.31 -3.54
N ILE A 62 6.38 2.91 -4.43
CA ILE A 62 6.76 2.28 -5.70
C ILE A 62 6.97 3.35 -6.76
N THR A 63 8.14 3.37 -7.40
CA THR A 63 8.52 4.43 -8.35
C THR A 63 8.42 4.03 -9.81
N ASN A 64 8.34 2.72 -10.10
CA ASN A 64 8.25 2.21 -11.47
C ASN A 64 6.79 1.95 -11.89
N THR A 65 5.92 2.92 -11.64
CA THR A 65 4.52 2.89 -12.08
C THR A 65 4.40 3.23 -13.57
N ASN A 66 3.25 2.93 -14.19
CA ASN A 66 2.95 3.28 -15.58
C ASN A 66 2.04 4.51 -15.64
N ARG A 67 1.78 5.05 -16.84
CA ARG A 67 0.95 6.27 -17.02
C ARG A 67 -0.48 6.18 -16.46
N LYS A 68 -1.00 4.97 -16.17
CA LYS A 68 -2.35 4.78 -15.61
C LYS A 68 -2.36 4.79 -14.08
N ILE A 69 -1.22 4.53 -13.43
CA ILE A 69 -1.09 4.50 -11.97
C ILE A 69 -0.31 5.74 -11.56
N LYS A 70 -0.98 6.70 -10.93
CA LYS A 70 -0.32 7.90 -10.42
C LYS A 70 0.62 7.57 -9.27
N ASP A 71 0.07 6.96 -8.23
CA ASP A 71 0.77 6.66 -6.99
C ASP A 71 0.49 5.21 -6.59
N LEU A 72 1.51 4.54 -6.05
CA LEU A 72 1.39 3.17 -5.55
C LEU A 72 2.20 3.04 -4.25
N TYR A 73 1.51 2.68 -3.17
CA TYR A 73 2.07 2.57 -1.84
C TYR A 73 1.97 1.13 -1.31
N LEU A 74 2.98 0.71 -0.56
CA LEU A 74 2.98 -0.54 0.21
C LEU A 74 2.72 -0.22 1.67
N ILE A 75 1.61 -0.72 2.19
CA ILE A 75 1.19 -0.55 3.58
C ILE A 75 1.49 -1.86 4.33
N PRO A 76 2.38 -1.86 5.35
CA PRO A 76 2.56 -3.02 6.20
C PRO A 76 1.35 -3.14 7.15
N LEU A 77 0.43 -4.05 6.87
CA LEU A 77 -0.73 -4.29 7.71
C LEU A 77 -0.60 -5.66 8.41
N SER A 78 -0.62 -5.67 9.75
CA SER A 78 -0.62 -6.93 10.51
C SER A 78 -1.96 -7.66 10.34
N SER A 79 -1.94 -8.99 10.47
CA SER A 79 -3.18 -9.78 10.56
C SER A 79 -3.98 -9.49 11.84
N GLN A 80 -3.36 -8.88 12.84
CA GLN A 80 -3.98 -8.50 14.11
C GLN A 80 -4.47 -7.05 14.13
N ASP A 81 -4.03 -6.23 13.18
CA ASP A 81 -4.39 -4.82 13.14
C ASP A 81 -5.73 -4.65 12.41
N PRO A 82 -6.61 -3.75 12.88
CA PRO A 82 -7.79 -3.40 12.12
C PRO A 82 -7.40 -2.75 10.79
N VAL A 83 -8.24 -2.93 9.77
CA VAL A 83 -8.11 -2.18 8.52
C VAL A 83 -8.23 -0.69 8.82
N PRO A 84 -7.30 0.16 8.35
CA PRO A 84 -7.40 1.61 8.48
C PRO A 84 -8.72 2.16 7.93
N PRO A 85 -9.44 3.02 8.67
CA PRO A 85 -10.74 3.55 8.25
C PRO A 85 -10.66 4.34 6.93
N GLU A 86 -9.51 4.88 6.59
CA GLU A 86 -9.23 5.57 5.32
C GLU A 86 -9.32 4.63 4.12
N LEU A 87 -9.27 3.31 4.30
CA LEU A 87 -9.47 2.33 3.23
C LEU A 87 -10.93 1.86 3.12
N LEU A 88 -11.80 2.28 4.05
CA LEU A 88 -13.20 1.87 4.10
C LEU A 88 -14.14 2.92 3.45
N PRO A 89 -15.34 2.51 2.99
CA PRO A 89 -15.75 1.12 2.78
C PRO A 89 -14.99 0.48 1.61
N PHE A 90 -14.83 -0.84 1.63
CA PHE A 90 -14.30 -1.56 0.48
C PHE A 90 -15.35 -1.60 -0.64
N ALA A 91 -14.94 -1.17 -1.84
CA ALA A 91 -15.72 -1.32 -3.05
C ALA A 91 -15.30 -2.60 -3.80
N GLY A 92 -15.43 -3.77 -3.15
CA GLY A 92 -14.98 -5.07 -3.68
C GLY A 92 -14.95 -6.16 -2.61
N PRO A 93 -14.41 -7.38 -2.91
CA PRO A 93 -14.20 -8.40 -1.89
C PRO A 93 -13.18 -7.87 -0.87
N GLY A 94 -13.69 -7.49 0.30
CA GLY A 94 -12.94 -7.10 1.48
C GLY A 94 -12.48 -8.29 2.30
#